data_AF-A0A818MG67-F1
#
_entry.id   AF-A0A818MG67-F1
#
_cell.length_a   1.000
_cell.length_b   1.000
_cell.length_c   1.000
_cell.angle_alpha   90.00
_cell.angle_beta   90.00
_cell.angle_gamma   90.00
#
_symmetry.space_group_name_H-M   'P 1'
#
loop_
_entity.id
_entity.type
_entity.pdbx_description
1 polymer ?
#
loop_
_entity_poly.entity_id
_entity_poly.type
_entity_poly.pdbx_seq_one_letter_code
_entity_poly.pdbx_strand_id
1 'polypeptide(L)'
;MYPWLNVALYPLQSQSLMYCAIPKVASKTLVSLMMYVVVRDIITHLDNNSTNINIKRIRPEQLIDIPKLIDELQKNGITITNTKESTSFSSLLKAYLHLLRFESVNSTSPSLYFNPWRLNIKDIFHSFDFKSISNLSDIFSSSFTRVLFVRHPFERLASAYKERIATLAKDRIQPETYYDDVRKVICRRYTHPDWVPSSLKEDHPCETFVPPFKHFVEFILTNTGSYSGIARMDGHWQPYTVVCQVCKFKYNFIGKYETFDNDFNSLLKRLNVSDWNNEKRRGASGHNKWTYQQLFSSLPDNLICRLKRLYNDDLQLFNYRIEDYVNRTTLIC
;
A
#
# COMPACT_ATOMS: atom_id res chain seq x y z
N MET A 1 6.22 11.63 1.51
CA MET A 1 7.08 10.50 1.13
C MET A 1 6.25 9.23 1.25
N TYR A 2 5.74 8.69 0.15
CA TYR A 2 4.89 7.49 0.21
C TYR A 2 5.77 6.26 0.49
N PRO A 3 5.53 5.53 1.59
CA PRO A 3 6.32 4.38 1.97
C PRO A 3 5.77 3.16 1.23
N TRP A 4 6.28 2.84 0.04
CA TRP A 4 5.90 1.62 -0.71
C TRP A 4 6.49 0.33 -0.10
N LEU A 5 6.65 0.37 1.23
CA LEU A 5 7.02 -0.64 2.20
C LEU A 5 8.40 -1.25 2.14
N ASN A 6 8.75 -1.73 3.32
CA ASN A 6 9.42 -3.01 3.40
C ASN A 6 8.94 -3.75 4.64
N VAL A 7 8.73 -3.08 5.77
CA VAL A 7 8.01 -3.62 6.92
C VAL A 7 7.49 -2.47 7.80
N ALA A 8 6.26 -2.57 8.32
CA ALA A 8 5.90 -1.87 9.55
C ALA A 8 5.98 -2.90 10.68
N LEU A 9 6.76 -2.59 11.72
CA LEU A 9 6.94 -3.45 12.89
C LEU A 9 6.21 -2.87 14.07
N TYR A 10 5.60 -3.74 14.87
CA TYR A 10 5.08 -3.35 16.16
C TYR A 10 5.16 -4.50 17.17
N PRO A 11 5.80 -4.30 18.34
CA PRO A 11 5.80 -5.28 19.43
C PRO A 11 4.48 -5.22 20.22
N LEU A 12 3.64 -6.27 20.15
CA LEU A 12 2.51 -6.49 21.07
C LEU A 12 2.99 -7.34 22.26
N GLN A 13 2.21 -7.35 23.34
CA GLN A 13 2.49 -8.15 24.54
C GLN A 13 2.58 -9.68 24.28
N SER A 14 2.14 -10.18 23.11
CA SER A 14 2.25 -11.60 22.75
C SER A 14 2.65 -11.89 21.29
N GLN A 15 2.56 -10.92 20.36
CA GLN A 15 2.91 -11.10 18.94
C GLN A 15 3.35 -9.77 18.31
N SER A 16 3.88 -9.80 17.10
CA SER A 16 4.18 -8.59 16.33
C SER A 16 3.64 -8.74 14.92
N LEU A 17 3.18 -7.67 14.28
CA LEU A 17 2.67 -7.73 12.90
C LEU A 17 3.71 -7.13 11.94
N MET A 18 4.01 -7.87 10.88
CA MET A 18 4.71 -7.37 9.69
C MET A 18 3.78 -7.60 8.50
N TYR A 19 3.65 -6.61 7.62
CA TYR A 19 2.97 -6.82 6.34
C TYR A 19 3.82 -6.37 5.15
N CYS A 20 3.55 -6.93 3.98
CA CYS A 20 3.95 -6.40 2.69
C CYS A 20 2.73 -6.32 1.77
N ALA A 21 2.43 -5.15 1.25
CA ALA A 21 1.35 -4.92 0.30
C ALA A 21 1.65 -3.69 -0.54
N ILE A 22 1.47 -3.83 -1.86
CA ILE A 22 1.63 -2.76 -2.84
C ILE A 22 0.29 -2.19 -3.35
N PRO A 23 -0.79 -2.98 -3.54
CA PRO A 23 -2.06 -2.45 -4.01
C PRO A 23 -2.60 -1.43 -3.02
N LYS A 24 -2.94 -0.23 -3.51
CA LYS A 24 -3.31 0.92 -2.69
C LYS A 24 -4.31 0.58 -1.59
N VAL A 25 -5.39 -0.13 -1.89
CA VAL A 25 -6.41 -0.53 -0.90
C VAL A 25 -5.84 -1.46 0.16
N ALA A 26 -5.10 -2.50 -0.26
CA ALA A 26 -4.51 -3.46 0.67
C ALA A 26 -3.49 -2.81 1.60
N SER A 27 -2.56 -2.01 1.05
CA SER A 27 -1.57 -1.27 1.83
C SER A 27 -2.22 -0.34 2.84
N LYS A 28 -3.30 0.33 2.41
CA LYS A 28 -4.12 1.16 3.26
C LYS A 28 -4.74 0.31 4.37
N THR A 29 -5.74 -0.50 4.07
CA THR A 29 -6.46 -1.27 5.09
C THR A 29 -5.55 -2.02 6.09
N LEU A 30 -4.39 -2.55 5.67
CA LEU A 30 -3.43 -3.17 6.59
C LEU A 30 -2.78 -2.19 7.59
N VAL A 31 -2.39 -0.98 7.18
CA VAL A 31 -1.84 0.00 8.13
C VAL A 31 -2.91 0.46 9.13
N SER A 32 -4.17 0.60 8.70
CA SER A 32 -5.23 1.02 9.62
C SER A 32 -5.60 -0.09 10.57
N LEU A 33 -5.55 -1.35 10.10
CA LEU A 33 -5.64 -2.51 10.97
C LEU A 33 -4.51 -2.53 12.00
N MET A 34 -3.27 -2.24 11.59
CA MET A 34 -2.16 -2.13 12.54
C MET A 34 -2.41 -1.04 13.59
N MET A 35 -2.78 0.17 13.15
CA MET A 35 -3.12 1.27 14.06
C MET A 35 -4.25 0.88 15.03
N TYR A 36 -5.28 0.20 14.51
CA TYR A 36 -6.41 -0.28 15.32
C TYR A 36 -5.95 -1.27 16.39
N VAL A 37 -5.17 -2.28 16.01
CA VAL A 37 -4.64 -3.29 16.93
C VAL A 37 -3.76 -2.64 18.01
N VAL A 38 -2.88 -1.71 17.62
CA VAL A 38 -2.02 -0.97 18.54
C VAL A 38 -2.84 -0.19 19.57
N VAL A 39 -3.81 0.60 19.11
CA VAL A 39 -4.62 1.43 20.00
C VAL A 39 -5.49 0.56 20.92
N ARG A 40 -6.07 -0.53 20.40
CA ARG A 40 -6.86 -1.50 21.19
C ARG A 40 -6.02 -2.11 22.31
N ASP A 41 -4.81 -2.52 22.01
CA ASP A 41 -3.94 -3.21 22.98
C ASP A 41 -3.44 -2.25 24.06
N ILE A 42 -3.15 -0.98 23.71
CA ILE A 42 -2.83 0.08 24.68
C ILE A 42 -4.02 0.31 25.63
N ILE A 43 -5.24 0.43 25.09
CA ILE A 43 -6.45 0.60 25.91
C ILE A 43 -6.62 -0.60 26.86
N THR A 44 -6.46 -1.82 26.35
CA THR A 44 -6.57 -3.05 27.15
C THR A 44 -5.55 -3.06 28.28
N HIS A 45 -4.30 -2.64 28.02
CA HIS A 45 -3.27 -2.56 29.05
C HIS A 45 -3.57 -1.48 30.11
N LEU A 46 -4.08 -0.32 29.72
CA LEU A 46 -4.51 0.73 30.66
C LEU A 46 -5.64 0.23 31.56
N ASP A 47 -6.66 -0.40 30.97
CA ASP A 47 -7.81 -0.92 31.69
C ASP A 47 -7.37 -2.07 32.64
N ASN A 48 -6.36 -2.88 32.27
CA ASN A 48 -5.81 -3.95 33.11
C ASN A 48 -4.79 -3.50 34.19
N ASN A 49 -3.99 -2.45 33.95
CA ASN A 49 -3.12 -1.88 35.01
C ASN A 49 -3.93 -1.17 36.09
N SER A 50 -5.17 -0.78 35.79
CA SER A 50 -6.15 -0.34 36.76
C SER A 50 -6.59 -1.48 37.70
N THR A 51 -6.34 -2.75 37.30
CA THR A 51 -6.60 -3.98 38.05
C THR A 51 -5.31 -4.73 38.39
N ASN A 52 -4.41 -4.08 39.14
CA ASN A 52 -3.51 -4.73 40.11
C ASN A 52 -2.59 -5.88 39.61
N ILE A 53 -1.73 -5.68 38.59
CA ILE A 53 -0.57 -6.57 38.34
C ILE A 53 0.66 -5.76 37.89
N ASN A 54 1.80 -5.99 38.55
CA ASN A 54 3.07 -5.31 38.32
C ASN A 54 3.78 -5.84 37.05
N ILE A 55 3.30 -5.42 35.87
CA ILE A 55 3.89 -5.75 34.57
C ILE A 55 4.86 -4.63 34.17
N LYS A 56 6.07 -5.00 33.69
CA LYS A 56 7.15 -4.07 33.30
C LYS A 56 6.61 -2.90 32.45
N ARG A 57 6.74 -1.69 33.01
CA ARG A 57 6.23 -0.40 32.54
C ARG A 57 6.79 0.01 31.17
N ILE A 58 6.07 -0.22 30.09
CA ILE A 58 6.12 0.70 28.94
C ILE A 58 5.06 1.75 29.19
N ARG A 59 5.48 3.01 29.29
CA ARG A 59 4.54 4.13 29.48
C ARG A 59 3.78 4.35 28.17
N PRO A 60 2.43 4.35 28.14
CA PRO A 60 1.64 4.58 26.93
C PRO A 60 2.03 5.84 26.15
N GLU A 61 2.49 6.88 26.85
CA GLU A 61 2.99 8.14 26.28
C GLU A 61 4.30 7.97 25.48
N GLN A 62 5.00 6.85 25.64
CA GLN A 62 6.16 6.48 24.84
C GLN A 62 5.78 5.81 23.51
N LEU A 63 4.53 5.34 23.39
CA LEU A 63 4.04 4.63 22.20
C LEU A 63 3.27 5.54 21.24
N ILE A 64 2.56 6.55 21.77
CA ILE A 64 1.75 7.50 21.01
C ILE A 64 1.96 8.93 21.51
N ASP A 65 2.22 9.86 20.59
CA ASP A 65 2.25 11.31 20.82
C ASP A 65 0.81 11.89 20.74
N ILE A 66 0.21 12.09 21.92
CA ILE A 66 -1.19 12.55 22.04
C ILE A 66 -1.43 13.98 21.54
N PRO A 67 -0.60 14.98 21.89
CA PRO A 67 -0.75 16.32 21.34
C PRO A 67 -0.77 16.32 19.80
N LYS A 68 0.12 15.55 19.16
CA LYS A 68 0.12 15.43 17.70
C LYS A 68 -1.10 14.68 17.15
N LEU A 69 -1.55 13.63 17.84
CA LEU A 69 -2.79 12.95 17.46
C LEU A 69 -3.98 13.91 17.49
N ILE A 70 -4.09 14.75 18.53
CA ILE A 70 -5.14 15.76 18.65
C ILE A 70 -5.07 16.78 17.51
N ASP A 71 -3.88 17.33 17.24
CA ASP A 71 -3.66 18.30 16.15
C ASP A 71 -4.05 17.71 14.78
N GLU A 72 -3.63 16.47 14.51
CA GLU A 72 -3.97 15.78 13.25
C GLU A 72 -5.47 15.45 13.16
N LEU A 73 -6.14 15.09 14.25
CA LEU A 73 -7.60 14.90 14.28
C LEU A 73 -8.33 16.22 14.00
N GLN A 74 -7.90 17.33 14.61
CA GLN A 74 -8.46 18.66 14.40
C GLN A 74 -8.28 19.15 12.95
N LYS A 75 -7.10 18.96 12.36
CA LYS A 75 -6.85 19.23 10.93
C LYS A 75 -7.77 18.45 9.99
N ASN A 76 -8.25 17.28 10.42
CA ASN A 76 -9.20 16.45 9.67
C ASN A 76 -10.67 16.74 10.05
N GLY A 77 -10.94 17.86 10.75
CA GLY A 77 -12.30 18.33 11.05
C GLY A 77 -12.96 17.64 12.25
N ILE A 78 -12.19 16.98 13.11
CA ILE A 78 -12.70 16.32 14.32
C ILE A 78 -12.49 17.26 15.51
N THR A 79 -13.58 17.85 16.00
CA THR A 79 -13.55 18.73 17.18
C THR A 79 -13.48 17.90 18.46
N ILE A 80 -12.46 18.16 19.28
CA ILE A 80 -12.30 17.55 20.61
C ILE A 80 -12.68 18.63 21.63
N THR A 81 -13.93 18.60 22.12
CA THR A 81 -14.39 19.49 23.18
C THR A 81 -14.19 18.80 24.54
N ASN A 82 -13.56 19.50 25.48
CA ASN A 82 -13.53 19.17 26.92
C ASN A 82 -12.47 18.13 27.36
N THR A 83 -11.32 18.59 27.87
CA THR A 83 -10.39 17.78 28.67
C THR A 83 -10.33 18.33 30.08
N LYS A 84 -11.22 17.89 30.98
CA LYS A 84 -10.90 17.96 32.42
C LYS A 84 -9.74 16.97 32.68
N GLU A 85 -8.70 17.45 33.33
CA GLU A 85 -7.29 17.00 33.22
C GLU A 85 -6.93 15.58 33.71
N SER A 86 -7.85 14.68 34.03
CA SER A 86 -7.52 13.29 34.40
C SER A 86 -8.37 12.20 33.74
N THR A 87 -9.48 12.57 33.09
CA THR A 87 -10.33 11.68 32.27
C THR A 87 -9.83 11.53 30.81
N SER A 88 -8.58 11.95 30.53
CA SER A 88 -8.16 12.57 29.25
C SER A 88 -7.46 11.66 28.22
N PHE A 89 -6.83 10.54 28.61
CA PHE A 89 -6.07 9.70 27.67
C PHE A 89 -6.86 8.50 27.14
N SER A 90 -7.41 7.67 28.02
CA SER A 90 -8.15 6.45 27.65
C SER A 90 -9.40 6.76 26.81
N SER A 91 -10.14 7.81 27.18
CA SER A 91 -11.32 8.27 26.43
C SER A 91 -10.99 8.72 25.00
N LEU A 92 -9.88 9.44 24.82
CA LEU A 92 -9.40 9.87 23.50
C LEU A 92 -9.00 8.67 22.64
N LEU A 93 -8.25 7.72 23.20
CA LEU A 93 -7.86 6.51 22.48
C LEU A 93 -9.08 5.65 22.12
N LYS A 94 -10.08 5.53 23.00
CA LYS A 94 -11.35 4.82 22.72
C LYS A 94 -12.12 5.49 21.58
N ALA A 95 -12.19 6.82 21.57
CA ALA A 95 -12.79 7.57 20.46
C ALA A 95 -12.02 7.34 19.15
N TYR A 96 -10.69 7.41 19.20
CA TYR A 96 -9.84 7.16 18.03
C TYR A 96 -9.94 5.72 17.51
N LEU A 97 -10.00 4.73 18.39
CA LEU A 97 -10.22 3.33 18.05
C LEU A 97 -11.57 3.16 17.32
N HIS A 98 -12.61 3.84 17.79
CA HIS A 98 -13.91 3.84 17.13
C HIS A 98 -13.82 4.45 15.73
N LEU A 99 -13.12 5.58 15.55
CA LEU A 99 -12.90 6.19 14.23
C LEU A 99 -12.19 5.25 13.25
N LEU A 100 -11.17 4.51 13.72
CA LEU A 100 -10.42 3.56 12.88
C LEU A 100 -11.28 2.39 12.36
N ARG A 101 -12.40 2.05 13.03
CA ARG A 101 -13.35 1.05 12.52
C ARG A 101 -14.06 1.53 11.27
N PHE A 102 -14.20 2.85 11.07
CA PHE A 102 -14.88 3.43 9.92
C PHE A 102 -13.87 3.88 8.86
N GLU A 103 -13.27 2.92 8.15
CA GLU A 103 -12.45 3.19 6.95
C GLU A 103 -13.25 3.76 5.76
N SER A 104 -14.46 4.30 5.96
CA SER A 104 -15.09 5.26 5.06
C SER A 104 -16.36 5.82 5.68
N VAL A 105 -16.60 7.09 5.40
CA VAL A 105 -17.95 7.62 5.34
C VAL A 105 -18.13 8.20 3.94
N ASN A 106 -19.22 7.79 3.31
CA ASN A 106 -19.66 8.16 1.98
C ASN A 106 -19.63 9.69 1.77
N SER A 107 -19.40 10.17 0.55
CA SER A 107 -19.35 11.61 0.22
C SER A 107 -20.72 12.27 0.33
N THR A 108 -21.77 11.46 0.45
CA THR A 108 -23.15 11.90 0.56
C THR A 108 -23.64 12.02 2.00
N SER A 109 -22.85 11.62 3.01
CA SER A 109 -23.24 11.74 4.43
C SER A 109 -22.31 12.73 5.16
N PRO A 110 -22.80 13.90 5.61
CA PRO A 110 -21.97 14.98 6.15
C PRO A 110 -21.28 14.71 7.49
N SER A 111 -21.53 13.57 8.16
CA SER A 111 -21.34 13.51 9.62
C SER A 111 -20.01 12.97 10.15
N LEU A 112 -19.11 12.37 9.36
CA LEU A 112 -17.73 12.07 9.85
C LEU A 112 -16.77 11.56 8.76
N TYR A 113 -16.08 12.42 8.01
CA TYR A 113 -15.03 11.95 7.11
C TYR A 113 -13.70 11.80 7.86
N PHE A 114 -13.37 10.59 8.31
CA PHE A 114 -12.04 10.28 8.86
C PHE A 114 -11.23 9.46 7.85
N ASN A 115 -10.03 9.94 7.54
CA ASN A 115 -9.12 9.29 6.60
C ASN A 115 -7.77 9.06 7.29
N PRO A 116 -7.55 7.89 7.92
CA PRO A 116 -6.32 7.62 8.67
C PRO A 116 -5.04 7.73 7.82
N TRP A 117 -5.16 7.61 6.49
CA TRP A 117 -4.06 7.76 5.53
C TRP A 117 -3.45 9.15 5.46
N ARG A 118 -4.20 10.17 5.89
CA ARG A 118 -3.74 11.56 5.84
C ARG A 118 -2.94 11.96 7.08
N LEU A 119 -2.99 11.16 8.13
CA LEU A 119 -2.26 11.42 9.35
C LEU A 119 -0.77 11.16 9.13
N ASN A 120 0.09 11.98 9.75
CA ASN A 120 1.50 11.65 9.82
C ASN A 120 1.74 10.56 10.87
N ILE A 121 1.49 9.31 10.49
CA ILE A 121 1.54 8.13 11.36
C ILE A 121 2.90 8.00 12.08
N LYS A 122 4.02 8.33 11.41
CA LYS A 122 5.36 8.25 12.01
C LYS A 122 5.55 9.22 13.17
N ASP A 123 4.95 10.40 13.06
CA ASP A 123 5.06 11.42 14.09
C ASP A 123 4.14 11.15 15.28
N ILE A 124 3.03 10.44 15.05
CA ILE A 124 2.05 10.07 16.08
C ILE A 124 2.47 8.79 16.80
N PHE A 125 2.90 7.76 16.08
CA PHE A 125 3.17 6.43 16.62
C PHE A 125 4.66 6.15 16.56
N HIS A 126 5.36 6.42 17.66
CA HIS A 126 6.82 6.23 17.76
C HIS A 126 7.25 4.76 17.58
N SER A 127 6.31 3.84 17.77
CA SER A 127 6.50 2.41 17.58
C SER A 127 6.40 1.94 16.13
N PHE A 128 5.82 2.75 15.22
CA PHE A 128 5.79 2.41 13.80
C PHE A 128 7.12 2.75 13.13
N ASP A 129 8.01 1.77 13.12
CA ASP A 129 9.26 1.87 12.41
C ASP A 129 9.09 1.32 10.98
N PHE A 130 8.89 2.23 10.03
CA PHE A 130 8.86 1.87 8.61
C PHE A 130 10.29 1.68 8.10
N LYS A 131 10.82 0.46 8.22
CA LYS A 131 12.18 0.11 7.82
C LYS A 131 12.25 -0.57 6.47
N SER A 132 13.38 -0.35 5.78
CA SER A 132 13.85 -1.27 4.75
C SER A 132 14.24 -2.60 5.38
N ILE A 133 13.96 -3.73 4.73
CA ILE A 133 14.12 -5.09 5.27
C ILE A 133 15.58 -5.41 5.71
N SER A 134 16.56 -4.59 5.33
CA SER A 134 17.99 -4.90 5.43
C SER A 134 18.56 -5.10 6.85
N ASN A 135 17.88 -4.67 7.93
CA ASN A 135 18.45 -4.66 9.30
C ASN A 135 17.59 -5.40 10.36
N LEU A 136 17.07 -6.58 10.03
CA LEU A 136 15.89 -7.10 10.74
C LEU A 136 16.02 -8.56 11.21
N SER A 137 17.06 -8.88 12.00
CA SER A 137 17.14 -10.15 12.74
C SER A 137 15.88 -10.40 13.57
N ASP A 138 15.32 -9.35 14.17
CA ASP A 138 14.17 -9.43 15.07
C ASP A 138 12.89 -9.83 14.34
N ILE A 139 12.80 -9.57 13.03
CA ILE A 139 11.66 -9.97 12.21
C ILE A 139 11.60 -11.46 12.01
N PHE A 140 12.71 -12.18 12.11
CA PHE A 140 12.70 -13.64 11.99
C PHE A 140 12.16 -14.34 13.25
N SER A 141 11.90 -13.61 14.33
CA SER A 141 11.26 -14.15 15.52
C SER A 141 9.91 -14.79 15.18
N SER A 142 9.64 -15.95 15.80
CA SER A 142 8.36 -16.66 15.67
C SER A 142 7.18 -15.86 16.26
N SER A 143 7.45 -14.83 17.07
CA SER A 143 6.42 -13.92 17.58
C SER A 143 5.79 -13.05 16.50
N PHE A 144 6.42 -12.91 15.32
CA PHE A 144 5.85 -12.11 14.23
C PHE A 144 4.84 -12.91 13.39
N THR A 145 3.62 -12.37 13.30
CA THR A 145 2.70 -12.68 12.22
C THR A 145 3.08 -11.86 10.99
N ARG A 146 3.49 -12.54 9.93
CA ARG A 146 3.88 -11.95 8.64
C ARG A 146 2.77 -12.12 7.62
N VAL A 147 2.29 -11.01 7.08
CA VAL A 147 1.17 -10.94 6.14
C VAL A 147 1.65 -10.43 4.80
N LEU A 148 1.23 -11.06 3.72
CA LEU A 148 1.47 -10.61 2.36
C LEU A 148 0.13 -10.48 1.65
N PHE A 149 -0.11 -9.35 0.98
CA PHE A 149 -1.20 -9.24 0.01
C PHE A 149 -0.62 -9.02 -1.38
N VAL A 150 -0.89 -9.97 -2.28
CA VAL A 150 -0.47 -9.94 -3.68
C VAL A 150 -1.61 -9.55 -4.60
N ARG A 151 -1.26 -9.20 -5.85
CA ARG A 151 -2.19 -8.95 -6.96
C ARG A 151 -1.54 -9.52 -8.22
N HIS A 152 -2.35 -9.94 -9.19
CA HIS A 152 -1.84 -10.42 -10.48
C HIS A 152 -0.78 -9.45 -11.04
N PRO A 153 0.44 -9.92 -11.41
CA PRO A 153 1.54 -9.04 -11.79
C PRO A 153 1.20 -8.10 -12.96
N PHE A 154 0.51 -8.59 -13.99
CA PHE A 154 0.07 -7.78 -15.13
C PHE A 154 -0.99 -6.75 -14.74
N GLU A 155 -1.88 -7.09 -13.81
CA GLU A 155 -2.87 -6.13 -13.35
C GLU A 155 -2.22 -5.01 -12.55
N ARG A 156 -1.28 -5.36 -11.67
CA ARG A 156 -0.51 -4.39 -10.90
C ARG A 156 0.27 -3.45 -11.82
N LEU A 157 0.91 -3.99 -12.87
CA LEU A 157 1.63 -3.21 -13.88
C LEU A 157 0.69 -2.22 -14.61
N ALA A 158 -0.47 -2.68 -15.05
CA ALA A 158 -1.47 -1.85 -15.72
C ALA A 158 -2.07 -0.77 -14.80
N SER A 159 -2.31 -1.12 -13.54
CA SER A 159 -2.75 -0.19 -12.49
C SER A 159 -1.69 0.89 -12.25
N ALA A 160 -0.41 0.49 -12.14
CA ALA A 160 0.71 1.41 -11.95
C ALA A 160 0.83 2.39 -13.13
N TYR A 161 0.71 1.90 -14.36
CA TYR A 161 0.66 2.77 -15.54
C TYR A 161 -0.46 3.79 -15.44
N LYS A 162 -1.72 3.36 -15.22
CA LYS A 162 -2.86 4.29 -15.21
C LYS A 162 -2.74 5.34 -14.10
N GLU A 163 -2.39 4.92 -12.89
CA GLU A 163 -2.37 5.82 -11.73
C GLU A 163 -1.12 6.72 -11.70
N ARG A 164 0.04 6.20 -12.11
CA ARG A 164 1.34 6.90 -11.93
C ARG A 164 1.93 7.47 -13.19
N ILE A 165 1.64 6.90 -14.36
CA ILE A 165 2.23 7.35 -15.63
C ILE A 165 1.20 8.03 -16.51
N ALA A 166 -0.03 7.53 -16.57
CA ALA A 166 -1.07 8.08 -17.42
C ALA A 166 -1.91 9.19 -16.76
N THR A 167 -1.67 9.48 -15.48
CA THR A 167 -2.31 10.60 -14.77
C THR A 167 -1.33 11.77 -14.71
N LEU A 168 -1.71 12.94 -15.24
CA LEU A 168 -0.84 14.13 -15.24
C LEU A 168 -0.82 14.79 -13.86
N ALA A 169 0.25 15.55 -13.57
CA ALA A 169 0.41 16.26 -12.30
C ALA A 169 -0.80 17.16 -11.95
N LYS A 170 -1.36 17.85 -12.95
CA LYS A 170 -2.55 18.71 -12.80
C LYS A 170 -3.82 17.96 -12.38
N ASP A 171 -3.89 16.66 -12.66
CA ASP A 171 -5.07 15.83 -12.39
C ASP A 171 -4.95 15.07 -11.06
N ARG A 172 -3.82 15.21 -10.34
CA ARG A 172 -3.58 14.55 -9.05
C ARG A 172 -3.96 15.42 -7.87
N ILE A 173 -4.51 14.78 -6.85
CA ILE A 173 -4.79 15.42 -5.54
C ILE A 173 -3.49 15.76 -4.80
N GLN A 174 -2.41 14.99 -5.02
CA GLN A 174 -1.12 15.20 -4.38
C GLN A 174 0.02 15.09 -5.40
N PRO A 175 1.07 15.93 -5.26
CA PRO A 175 2.22 15.88 -6.15
C PRO A 175 3.04 14.60 -5.95
N GLU A 176 3.46 13.98 -7.05
CA GLU A 176 4.33 12.81 -7.05
C GLU A 176 5.44 12.97 -8.10
N THR A 177 6.36 13.90 -7.81
CA THR A 177 7.42 14.37 -8.73
C THR A 177 8.25 13.23 -9.33
N TYR A 178 8.54 12.19 -8.54
CA TYR A 178 9.24 11.00 -9.03
C TYR A 178 8.57 10.37 -10.26
N TYR A 179 7.24 10.21 -10.25
CA TYR A 179 6.53 9.61 -11.38
C TYR A 179 6.41 10.57 -12.56
N ASP A 180 6.41 11.88 -12.30
CA ASP A 180 6.50 12.89 -13.35
C ASP A 180 7.87 12.83 -14.04
N ASP A 181 8.95 12.65 -13.29
CA ASP A 181 10.30 12.48 -13.86
C ASP A 181 10.43 11.18 -14.66
N VAL A 182 9.89 10.06 -14.13
CA VAL A 182 9.84 8.79 -14.88
C VAL A 182 9.09 8.96 -16.20
N ARG A 183 7.94 9.65 -16.19
CA ARG A 183 7.17 9.95 -17.40
C ARG A 183 7.95 10.81 -18.39
N LYS A 184 8.65 11.85 -17.92
CA LYS A 184 9.53 12.68 -18.77
C LYS A 184 10.65 11.84 -19.40
N VAL A 185 11.26 10.91 -18.64
CA VAL A 185 12.28 9.98 -19.15
C VAL A 185 11.71 9.06 -20.23
N ILE A 186 10.53 8.47 -20.01
CA ILE A 186 9.87 7.61 -21.01
C ILE A 186 9.58 8.42 -22.28
N CYS A 187 9.02 9.63 -22.14
CA CYS A 187 8.74 10.50 -23.26
C CYS A 187 10.00 10.81 -24.07
N ARG A 188 11.09 11.26 -23.43
CA ARG A 188 12.34 11.61 -24.11
C ARG A 188 13.00 10.42 -24.83
N ARG A 189 12.81 9.20 -24.30
CA ARG A 189 13.50 8.01 -24.80
C ARG A 189 12.76 7.30 -25.93
N TYR A 190 11.43 7.29 -25.88
CA TYR A 190 10.63 6.44 -26.77
C TYR A 190 9.65 7.21 -27.66
N THR A 191 9.41 8.50 -27.39
CA THR A 191 8.49 9.30 -28.22
C THR A 191 9.24 9.96 -29.37
N HIS A 192 8.83 9.66 -30.61
CA HIS A 192 9.30 10.41 -31.78
C HIS A 192 8.78 11.85 -31.76
N PRO A 193 9.56 12.85 -32.21
CA PRO A 193 9.14 14.25 -32.29
C PRO A 193 7.82 14.46 -33.06
N ASP A 194 7.51 13.56 -34.00
CA ASP A 194 6.33 13.62 -34.84
C ASP A 194 5.03 13.21 -34.12
N TRP A 195 5.13 12.51 -32.98
CA TRP A 195 3.97 12.04 -32.20
C TRP A 195 3.56 13.02 -31.10
N VAL A 196 4.34 14.08 -30.90
CA VAL A 196 4.00 15.21 -30.05
C VAL A 196 3.04 16.11 -30.84
N PRO A 197 1.80 16.34 -30.36
CA PRO A 197 0.89 17.30 -30.99
C PRO A 197 1.58 18.64 -31.23
N SER A 198 1.39 19.25 -32.41
CA SER A 198 2.06 20.51 -32.76
C SER A 198 1.88 21.61 -31.70
N SER A 199 0.72 21.62 -31.01
CA SER A 199 0.41 22.51 -29.89
C SER A 199 1.28 22.34 -28.64
N LEU A 200 2.04 21.26 -28.53
CA LEU A 200 2.96 20.96 -27.42
C LEU A 200 4.43 21.07 -27.83
N LYS A 201 4.73 21.36 -29.10
CA LYS A 201 6.12 21.45 -29.60
C LYS A 201 6.84 22.71 -29.13
N GLU A 202 6.11 23.76 -28.75
CA GLU A 202 6.70 25.04 -28.31
C GLU A 202 6.89 25.12 -26.78
N ASP A 203 6.10 24.39 -25.99
CA ASP A 203 6.18 24.38 -24.52
C ASP A 203 6.30 22.95 -23.96
N HIS A 204 7.48 22.63 -23.42
CA HIS A 204 7.80 21.45 -22.61
C HIS A 204 6.97 20.17 -22.93
N PRO A 205 7.10 19.55 -24.12
CA PRO A 205 6.18 18.52 -24.62
C PRO A 205 6.03 17.32 -23.68
N CYS A 206 7.09 16.94 -22.98
CA CYS A 206 7.08 15.80 -22.06
C CYS A 206 6.43 16.09 -20.70
N GLU A 207 6.02 17.32 -20.41
CA GLU A 207 5.32 17.65 -19.14
C GLU A 207 3.83 17.32 -19.18
N THR A 208 3.22 17.44 -20.36
CA THR A 208 1.79 17.22 -20.58
C THR A 208 1.52 15.97 -21.42
N PHE A 209 2.54 15.40 -22.06
CA PHE A 209 2.41 14.15 -22.81
C PHE A 209 2.28 12.93 -21.87
N VAL A 210 1.30 12.07 -22.21
CA VAL A 210 1.13 10.76 -21.60
C VAL A 210 1.73 9.71 -22.54
N PRO A 211 2.83 9.04 -22.16
CA PRO A 211 3.44 8.03 -23.01
C PRO A 211 2.52 6.81 -23.14
N PRO A 212 2.44 6.18 -24.33
CA PRO A 212 1.71 4.92 -24.51
C PRO A 212 2.18 3.82 -23.56
N PHE A 213 1.28 2.89 -23.22
CA PHE A 213 1.60 1.76 -22.34
C PHE A 213 2.79 0.92 -22.83
N LYS A 214 2.94 0.76 -24.15
CA LYS A 214 4.10 0.11 -24.77
C LYS A 214 5.44 0.71 -24.31
N HIS A 215 5.58 2.03 -24.34
CA HIS A 215 6.83 2.71 -23.95
C HIS A 215 7.11 2.56 -22.46
N PHE A 216 6.06 2.55 -21.64
CA PHE A 216 6.19 2.24 -20.21
C PHE A 216 6.72 0.81 -19.99
N VAL A 217 6.21 -0.17 -20.74
CA VAL A 217 6.71 -1.56 -20.70
C VAL A 217 8.16 -1.66 -21.17
N GLU A 218 8.52 -1.00 -22.27
CA GLU A 218 9.90 -0.96 -22.76
C GLU A 218 10.87 -0.33 -21.75
N PHE A 219 10.44 0.75 -21.08
CA PHE A 219 11.18 1.37 -19.99
C PHE A 219 11.45 0.39 -18.85
N ILE A 220 10.42 -0.29 -18.35
CA ILE A 220 10.57 -1.27 -17.25
C ILE A 220 11.53 -2.39 -17.65
N LEU A 221 11.41 -2.88 -18.87
CA LEU A 221 12.22 -4.00 -19.36
C LEU A 221 13.68 -3.62 -19.64
N THR A 222 14.04 -2.33 -19.67
CA THR A 222 15.39 -1.86 -20.03
C THR A 222 16.46 -2.33 -19.04
N ASN A 223 16.14 -2.39 -17.74
CA ASN A 223 17.10 -2.74 -16.69
C ASN A 223 16.84 -4.12 -16.07
N THR A 224 16.21 -5.04 -16.81
CA THR A 224 15.85 -6.39 -16.30
C THR A 224 16.93 -7.45 -16.51
N GLY A 225 18.04 -7.11 -17.15
CA GLY A 225 19.12 -8.07 -17.46
C GLY A 225 19.94 -8.54 -16.24
N SER A 226 19.77 -7.92 -15.08
CA SER A 226 20.45 -8.32 -13.85
C SER A 226 19.53 -8.18 -12.64
N TYR A 227 19.81 -8.96 -11.59
CA TYR A 227 19.11 -8.86 -10.31
C TYR A 227 19.24 -7.45 -9.70
N SER A 228 20.41 -6.81 -9.81
CA SER A 228 20.63 -5.45 -9.29
C SER A 228 19.77 -4.40 -9.99
N GLY A 229 19.48 -4.59 -11.28
CA GLY A 229 18.55 -3.73 -12.02
C GLY A 229 17.11 -3.93 -11.55
N ILE A 230 16.67 -5.18 -11.37
CA ILE A 230 15.35 -5.51 -10.84
C ILE A 230 15.19 -4.98 -9.40
N ALA A 231 16.21 -5.11 -8.55
CA ALA A 231 16.20 -4.65 -7.16
C ALA A 231 16.04 -3.12 -7.01
N ARG A 232 16.33 -2.34 -8.06
CA ARG A 232 16.20 -0.87 -8.10
C ARG A 232 14.89 -0.39 -8.73
N MET A 233 14.02 -1.29 -9.16
CA MET A 233 12.71 -0.94 -9.70
C MET A 233 11.82 -0.32 -8.62
N ASP A 234 10.90 0.56 -9.02
CA ASP A 234 9.84 1.04 -8.14
C ASP A 234 8.95 -0.12 -7.68
N GLY A 235 8.52 -0.09 -6.42
CA GLY A 235 7.72 -1.15 -5.82
C GLY A 235 6.39 -1.44 -6.53
N HIS A 236 5.83 -0.49 -7.30
CA HIS A 236 4.60 -0.71 -8.07
C HIS A 236 4.78 -1.64 -9.26
N TRP A 237 5.99 -1.78 -9.80
CA TRP A 237 6.29 -2.69 -10.92
C TRP A 237 7.45 -3.67 -10.65
N GLN A 238 8.12 -3.59 -9.50
CA GLN A 238 9.09 -4.58 -9.06
C GLN A 238 8.41 -5.91 -8.67
N PRO A 239 8.85 -7.09 -9.13
CA PRO A 239 8.26 -8.38 -8.72
C PRO A 239 8.10 -8.54 -7.20
N TYR A 240 7.02 -9.17 -6.75
CA TYR A 240 6.73 -9.44 -5.33
C TYR A 240 7.83 -10.28 -4.68
N THR A 241 8.38 -11.27 -5.39
CA THR A 241 9.53 -12.06 -4.92
C THR A 241 10.71 -11.20 -4.47
N VAL A 242 10.90 -10.05 -5.12
CA VAL A 242 11.96 -9.09 -4.81
C VAL A 242 11.49 -8.06 -3.79
N VAL A 243 10.41 -7.31 -4.07
CA VAL A 243 9.97 -6.19 -3.20
C VAL A 243 9.54 -6.67 -1.81
N CYS A 244 8.92 -7.84 -1.70
CA CYS A 244 8.52 -8.42 -0.42
C CYS A 244 9.52 -9.45 0.12
N GLN A 245 10.64 -9.71 -0.58
CA GLN A 245 11.66 -10.69 -0.18
C GLN A 245 11.07 -12.06 0.21
N VAL A 246 10.16 -12.58 -0.64
CA VAL A 246 9.39 -13.80 -0.37
C VAL A 246 10.27 -15.01 -0.09
N CYS A 247 11.46 -15.08 -0.70
CA CYS A 247 12.41 -16.16 -0.44
C CYS A 247 13.05 -16.10 0.95
N LYS A 248 13.05 -14.94 1.62
CA LYS A 248 13.62 -14.77 2.96
C LYS A 248 12.58 -14.97 4.06
N PHE A 249 11.33 -14.57 3.82
CA PHE A 249 10.30 -14.60 4.84
C PHE A 249 9.32 -15.74 4.65
N LYS A 250 9.15 -16.55 5.70
CA LYS A 250 8.01 -17.45 5.82
C LYS A 250 6.77 -16.65 6.21
N TYR A 251 6.02 -16.21 5.20
CA TYR A 251 4.74 -15.53 5.43
C TYR A 251 3.75 -16.46 6.13
N ASN A 252 3.14 -15.95 7.18
CA ASN A 252 2.12 -16.67 7.92
C ASN A 252 0.80 -16.65 7.14
N PHE A 253 0.49 -15.54 6.49
CA PHE A 253 -0.73 -15.34 5.71
C PHE A 253 -0.41 -14.69 4.35
N ILE A 254 -0.99 -15.21 3.28
CA ILE A 254 -0.91 -14.63 1.94
C ILE A 254 -2.34 -14.46 1.43
N GLY A 255 -2.76 -13.22 1.24
CA GLY A 255 -4.04 -12.85 0.63
C GLY A 255 -3.87 -12.35 -0.80
N LYS A 256 -4.95 -12.38 -1.57
CA LYS A 256 -5.02 -11.88 -2.95
C LYS A 256 -5.92 -10.66 -3.02
N TYR A 257 -5.55 -9.72 -3.88
CA TYR A 257 -6.32 -8.50 -4.09
C TYR A 257 -7.66 -8.79 -4.79
N GLU A 258 -7.69 -9.81 -5.64
CA GLU A 258 -8.87 -10.28 -6.37
C GLU A 258 -9.95 -10.85 -5.42
N THR A 259 -9.54 -11.38 -4.27
CA THR A 259 -10.40 -11.93 -3.21
C THR A 259 -10.25 -11.16 -1.89
N PHE A 260 -9.88 -9.87 -1.98
CA PHE A 260 -9.39 -9.09 -0.85
C PHE A 260 -10.29 -9.14 0.37
N ASP A 261 -11.61 -8.94 0.21
CA ASP A 261 -12.53 -8.89 1.34
C ASP A 261 -12.60 -10.23 2.09
N ASN A 262 -12.64 -11.35 1.35
CA ASN A 262 -12.67 -12.69 1.93
C ASN A 262 -11.35 -13.03 2.64
N ASP A 263 -10.22 -12.71 2.01
CA ASP A 263 -8.90 -12.97 2.56
C ASP A 263 -8.65 -12.09 3.78
N PHE A 264 -9.01 -10.81 3.71
CA PHE A 264 -8.88 -9.89 4.83
C PHE A 264 -9.76 -10.32 6.01
N ASN A 265 -11.00 -10.75 5.77
CA ASN A 265 -11.86 -11.32 6.82
C ASN A 265 -11.24 -12.55 7.49
N SER A 266 -10.54 -13.39 6.72
CA SER A 266 -9.83 -14.54 7.26
C SER A 266 -8.61 -14.14 8.09
N LEU A 267 -7.90 -13.08 7.68
CA LEU A 267 -6.82 -12.49 8.46
C LEU A 267 -7.33 -11.91 9.79
N LEU A 268 -8.44 -11.16 9.77
CA LEU A 268 -9.05 -10.59 10.98
C LEU A 268 -9.37 -11.68 12.01
N LYS A 269 -9.99 -12.79 11.58
CA LYS A 269 -10.26 -13.95 12.44
C LYS A 269 -8.98 -14.51 13.06
N ARG A 270 -7.91 -14.64 12.27
CA ARG A 270 -6.61 -15.13 12.76
C ARG A 270 -5.96 -14.19 13.78
N LEU A 271 -6.17 -12.89 13.64
CA LEU A 271 -5.68 -11.87 14.56
C LEU A 271 -6.62 -11.63 15.75
N ASN A 272 -7.70 -12.42 15.89
CA ASN A 272 -8.75 -12.23 16.90
C ASN A 272 -9.31 -10.80 16.90
N VAL A 273 -9.61 -10.27 15.72
CA VAL A 273 -10.25 -8.96 15.52
C VAL A 273 -11.68 -9.19 15.05
N SER A 274 -12.65 -9.08 15.95
CA SER A 274 -14.09 -9.28 15.66
C SER A 274 -14.82 -8.00 15.27
N ASP A 275 -14.39 -6.85 15.78
CA ASP A 275 -15.16 -5.59 15.73
C ASP A 275 -14.79 -4.69 14.55
N TRP A 276 -14.10 -5.22 13.55
CA TRP A 276 -13.71 -4.46 12.36
C TRP A 276 -14.88 -4.34 11.37
N ASN A 277 -15.20 -3.13 10.94
CA ASN A 277 -16.26 -2.91 9.96
C ASN A 277 -15.72 -3.04 8.52
N ASN A 278 -16.22 -4.04 7.77
CA ASN A 278 -15.83 -4.28 6.38
C ASN A 278 -16.73 -3.58 5.35
N GLU A 279 -17.91 -3.09 5.75
CA GLU A 279 -18.95 -2.58 4.83
C GLU A 279 -18.62 -1.20 4.25
N LYS A 280 -17.59 -0.55 4.79
CA LYS A 280 -17.29 0.86 4.54
C LYS A 280 -15.86 1.05 4.06
N ARG A 281 -15.40 0.37 3.00
CA ARG A 281 -14.10 0.69 2.39
C ARG A 281 -14.24 1.66 1.22
N ARG A 282 -13.60 2.83 1.31
CA ARG A 282 -13.43 3.74 0.18
C ARG A 282 -12.22 3.33 -0.65
N GLY A 283 -12.41 3.20 -1.95
CA GLY A 283 -11.30 3.22 -2.89
C GLY A 283 -10.82 1.87 -3.41
N ALA A 284 -11.65 0.82 -3.38
CA ALA A 284 -11.58 -0.19 -4.43
C ALA A 284 -11.76 0.53 -5.77
N SER A 285 -10.65 1.00 -6.35
CA SER A 285 -10.62 1.41 -7.75
C SER A 285 -11.16 0.18 -8.49
N GLY A 286 -12.36 0.33 -9.04
CA GLY A 286 -13.11 -0.78 -9.60
C GLY A 286 -12.17 -1.61 -10.46
N HIS A 287 -12.07 -2.90 -10.15
CA HIS A 287 -11.33 -3.86 -10.94
C HIS A 287 -11.84 -3.79 -12.39
N ASN A 288 -11.19 -2.99 -13.22
CA ASN A 288 -11.54 -2.88 -14.63
C ASN A 288 -10.62 -3.79 -15.43
N LYS A 289 -10.79 -5.09 -15.19
CA LYS A 289 -10.01 -6.17 -15.82
C LYS A 289 -10.01 -6.02 -17.34
N TRP A 290 -11.16 -5.67 -17.93
CA TRP A 290 -11.28 -5.45 -19.37
C TRP A 290 -10.40 -4.30 -19.86
N THR A 291 -10.44 -3.12 -19.22
CA THR A 291 -9.56 -2.00 -19.60
C THR A 291 -8.08 -2.36 -19.47
N TYR A 292 -7.70 -3.17 -18.49
CA TYR A 292 -6.32 -3.64 -18.37
C TYR A 292 -5.94 -4.65 -19.45
N GLN A 293 -6.83 -5.57 -19.82
CA GLN A 293 -6.63 -6.48 -20.96
C GLN A 293 -6.38 -5.71 -22.26
N GLN A 294 -7.09 -4.59 -22.48
CA GLN A 294 -6.88 -3.74 -23.67
C GLN A 294 -5.49 -3.09 -23.71
N LEU A 295 -4.86 -2.82 -22.58
CA LEU A 295 -3.49 -2.31 -22.57
C LEU A 295 -2.52 -3.37 -23.12
N PHE A 296 -2.69 -4.62 -22.70
CA PHE A 296 -1.83 -5.74 -23.13
C PHE A 296 -2.10 -6.19 -24.57
N SER A 297 -3.32 -6.07 -25.08
CA SER A 297 -3.68 -6.49 -26.45
C SER A 297 -2.83 -5.79 -27.51
N SER A 298 -2.45 -4.52 -27.26
CA SER A 298 -1.63 -3.69 -28.16
C SER A 298 -0.12 -3.99 -28.14
N LEU A 299 0.38 -4.81 -27.21
CA LEU A 299 1.82 -5.04 -27.06
C LEU A 299 2.34 -6.12 -28.03
N PRO A 300 3.51 -5.96 -28.66
CA PRO A 300 4.16 -7.04 -29.38
C PRO A 300 4.43 -8.29 -28.52
N ASP A 301 4.37 -9.49 -29.11
CA ASP A 301 4.58 -10.77 -28.41
C ASP A 301 5.91 -10.82 -27.64
N ASN A 302 6.98 -10.26 -28.22
CA ASN A 302 8.29 -10.25 -27.57
C ASN A 302 8.28 -9.46 -26.25
N LEU A 303 7.50 -8.38 -26.13
CA LEU A 303 7.35 -7.63 -24.88
C LEU A 303 6.55 -8.43 -23.86
N ILE A 304 5.47 -9.10 -24.28
CA ILE A 304 4.69 -9.98 -23.40
C ILE A 304 5.57 -11.12 -22.86
N CYS A 305 6.36 -11.79 -23.70
CA CYS A 305 7.26 -12.86 -23.25
C CYS A 305 8.34 -12.38 -22.28
N ARG A 306 8.86 -11.16 -22.49
CA ARG A 306 9.80 -10.55 -21.55
C ARG A 306 9.14 -10.19 -20.22
N LEU A 307 7.90 -9.70 -20.22
CA LEU A 307 7.12 -9.47 -19.00
C LEU A 307 6.81 -10.79 -18.27
N LYS A 308 6.42 -11.84 -19.00
CA LYS A 308 6.23 -13.19 -18.44
C LYS A 308 7.50 -13.66 -17.74
N ARG A 309 8.67 -13.48 -18.36
CA ARG A 309 9.97 -13.83 -17.77
C ARG A 309 10.28 -13.00 -16.52
N LEU A 310 10.05 -11.69 -16.56
CA LEU A 310 10.28 -10.79 -15.41
C LEU A 310 9.45 -11.19 -14.19
N TYR A 311 8.19 -11.58 -14.39
CA TYR A 311 7.27 -11.94 -13.31
C TYR A 311 7.08 -13.45 -13.12
N ASN A 312 7.93 -14.29 -13.72
CA ASN A 312 7.72 -15.74 -13.72
C ASN A 312 7.57 -16.31 -12.31
N ASP A 313 8.44 -15.91 -11.40
CA ASP A 313 8.40 -16.42 -10.03
C ASP A 313 7.13 -15.98 -9.29
N ASP A 314 6.68 -14.74 -9.47
CA ASP A 314 5.41 -14.25 -8.92
C ASP A 314 4.22 -15.05 -9.48
N LEU A 315 4.23 -15.32 -10.79
CA LEU A 315 3.17 -16.08 -11.45
C LEU A 315 3.08 -17.50 -10.88
N GLN A 316 4.22 -18.17 -10.72
CA GLN A 316 4.27 -19.53 -10.19
C GLN A 316 3.92 -19.58 -8.70
N LEU A 317 4.57 -18.76 -7.86
CA LEU A 317 4.41 -18.79 -6.41
C LEU A 317 2.98 -18.47 -5.97
N PHE A 318 2.31 -17.55 -6.67
CA PHE A 318 0.97 -17.11 -6.31
C PHE A 318 -0.12 -17.72 -7.19
N ASN A 319 0.23 -18.69 -8.04
CA ASN A 319 -0.68 -19.39 -8.94
C ASN A 319 -1.52 -18.42 -9.79
N TYR A 320 -0.83 -17.57 -10.53
CA TYR A 320 -1.40 -16.66 -11.53
C TYR A 320 -1.04 -17.11 -12.94
N ARG A 321 -1.89 -16.74 -13.90
CA ARG A 321 -1.77 -17.13 -15.31
C ARG A 321 -1.82 -15.89 -16.18
N ILE A 322 -0.88 -15.74 -17.10
CA ILE A 322 -0.83 -14.57 -17.98
C ILE A 322 -2.10 -14.46 -18.83
N GLU A 323 -2.74 -15.59 -19.12
CA GLU A 323 -3.97 -15.75 -19.89
C GLU A 323 -5.15 -15.00 -19.26
N ASP A 324 -5.08 -14.68 -17.96
CA ASP A 324 -6.10 -13.87 -17.29
C ASP A 324 -6.10 -12.41 -17.81
N TYR A 325 -4.98 -11.93 -18.39
CA TYR A 325 -4.81 -10.58 -18.93
C TYR A 325 -4.39 -10.53 -20.41
N VAL A 326 -3.87 -11.63 -20.95
CA VAL A 326 -3.38 -11.74 -22.33
C VAL A 326 -4.15 -12.85 -23.03
N ASN A 327 -5.09 -12.47 -23.91
CA ASN A 327 -5.82 -13.44 -24.72
C ASN A 327 -5.09 -13.68 -26.05
N ARG A 328 -4.12 -14.61 -26.06
CA ARG A 328 -3.38 -15.03 -27.26
C ARG A 328 -3.28 -16.54 -27.34
N THR A 329 -3.99 -17.13 -28.29
CA THR A 329 -4.05 -18.59 -28.50
C THR A 329 -2.75 -19.20 -29.01
N THR A 330 -1.84 -18.39 -29.59
CA THR A 330 -0.59 -18.86 -30.22
C THR A 330 0.68 -18.26 -29.61
N LEU A 331 0.59 -17.62 -28.44
CA LEU A 331 1.75 -17.00 -27.81
C LEU A 331 2.72 -18.08 -27.30
N ILE A 332 3.91 -18.13 -27.89
CA ILE A 332 4.99 -19.02 -27.46
C ILE A 332 6.11 -18.18 -26.86
N CYS A 333 6.30 -18.37 -25.56
CA CYS A 333 7.41 -17.86 -24.75
C CYS A 333 8.05 -19.07 -24.04
#